data_AF-A0AB73TDT0-F1
#
_entry.id   AF-A0AB73TDT0-F1
#
_cell.length_a   1.000
_cell.length_b   1.000
_cell.length_c   1.000
_cell.angle_alpha   90.00
_cell.angle_beta   90.00
_cell.angle_gamma   90.00
#
_symmetry.space_group_name_H-M   'P 1'
#
loop_
_entity.id
_entity.type
_entity.pdbx_description
1 polymer ?
#
loop_
_entity_poly.entity_id
_entity_poly.type
_entity_poly.pdbx_seq_one_letter_code
_entity_poly.pdbx_strand_id
1 'polypeptide(L)'
;MRGRLERLADAVDAIVPLVREVDDVGGHAAERFQGHADRLRRDELTRSQRNVALRDLEALLGAGSGRLSDRYLVHDDGRPDLERSGRFSELVGRIRSQAWWLRHAPF
;
A
#
# COMPACT_ATOMS: atom_id res chain seq x y z
N MET A 1 0.27 -13.39 -15.47
CA MET A 1 0.11 -12.97 -14.05
C MET A 1 1.19 -11.97 -13.60
N ARG A 2 2.47 -12.18 -13.93
CA ARG A 2 3.61 -11.31 -13.56
C ARG A 2 3.35 -9.81 -13.74
N GLY A 3 2.94 -9.36 -14.94
CA GLY A 3 2.64 -7.94 -15.18
C GLY A 3 1.49 -7.34 -14.35
N ARG A 4 0.61 -8.14 -13.72
CA ARG A 4 -0.40 -7.63 -12.78
C ARG A 4 0.18 -7.43 -11.37
N LEU A 5 1.13 -8.27 -10.96
CA LEU A 5 1.83 -8.13 -9.68
C LEU A 5 2.84 -6.98 -9.73
N GLU A 6 3.53 -6.79 -10.85
CA GLU A 6 4.43 -5.64 -11.07
C GLU A 6 3.64 -4.33 -10.97
N ARG A 7 2.49 -4.21 -11.67
CA ARG A 7 1.64 -3.02 -11.55
C ARG A 7 1.09 -2.78 -10.15
N LEU A 8 0.88 -3.85 -9.36
CA LEU A 8 0.48 -3.73 -7.97
C LEU A 8 1.65 -3.22 -7.12
N ALA A 9 2.85 -3.78 -7.32
CA ALA A 9 4.06 -3.35 -6.65
C ALA A 9 4.38 -1.87 -6.94
N ASP A 10 4.23 -1.43 -8.19
CA ASP A 10 4.45 -0.03 -8.57
C ASP A 10 3.43 0.91 -7.92
N ALA A 11 2.18 0.47 -7.79
CA ALA A 11 1.17 1.24 -7.06
C ALA A 11 1.48 1.33 -5.56
N VAL A 12 2.00 0.25 -4.96
CA VAL A 12 2.47 0.23 -3.57
C VAL A 12 3.67 1.15 -3.37
N ASP A 13 4.64 1.16 -4.29
CA ASP A 13 5.78 2.07 -4.22
C ASP A 13 5.39 3.54 -4.34
N ALA A 14 4.35 3.85 -5.13
CA ALA A 14 3.84 5.21 -5.24
C ALA A 14 3.28 5.76 -3.91
N ILE A 15 2.98 4.91 -2.92
CA ILE A 15 2.60 5.33 -1.57
C ILE A 15 3.81 5.84 -0.77
N VAL A 16 5.00 5.26 -0.97
CA VAL A 16 6.21 5.54 -0.19
C VAL A 16 6.50 7.03 -0.06
N PRO A 17 6.57 7.84 -1.15
CA PRO A 17 6.83 9.28 -1.02
C PRO A 17 5.70 10.03 -0.30
N LEU A 18 4.45 9.56 -0.39
CA LEU A 18 3.31 10.22 0.25
C LEU A 18 3.33 10.08 1.77
N VAL A 19 3.83 8.95 2.29
CA VAL A 19 3.86 8.69 3.74
C VAL A 19 5.20 9.00 4.38
N ARG A 20 6.30 9.02 3.62
CA ARG A 20 7.66 9.27 4.14
C ARG A 20 7.81 10.64 4.79
N GLU A 21 7.04 11.60 4.31
CA GLU A 21 7.03 12.97 4.81
C GLU A 21 6.08 13.19 6.00
N VAL A 22 5.51 12.13 6.59
CA VAL A 22 4.58 12.25 7.72
C VAL A 22 5.28 11.90 9.03
N ASP A 23 6.00 12.87 9.62
CA ASP A 23 6.60 12.75 10.96
C ASP A 23 7.49 11.48 11.15
N ASP A 24 7.92 11.18 12.38
CA ASP A 24 8.73 9.99 12.69
C ASP A 24 8.02 8.66 12.36
N VAL A 25 6.69 8.65 12.32
CA VAL A 25 5.87 7.48 11.97
C VAL A 25 5.92 7.17 10.46
N GLY A 26 6.10 8.20 9.64
CA GLY A 26 6.08 8.14 8.18
C GLY A 26 7.24 7.36 7.60
N GLY A 27 8.43 7.47 8.19
CA GLY A 27 9.61 6.69 7.82
C GLY A 27 9.37 5.19 7.95
N HIS A 28 8.87 4.74 9.10
CA HIS A 28 8.58 3.31 9.33
C HIS A 28 7.44 2.78 8.45
N ALA A 29 6.43 3.61 8.17
CA ALA A 29 5.36 3.26 7.24
C ALA A 29 5.90 3.11 5.80
N ALA A 30 6.73 4.05 5.35
CA ALA A 30 7.38 4.04 4.04
C ALA A 30 8.21 2.76 3.84
N GLU A 31 9.03 2.38 4.82
CA GLU A 31 9.83 1.15 4.78
C GLU A 31 8.96 -0.11 4.65
N ARG A 32 7.84 -0.17 5.37
CA ARG A 32 6.89 -1.30 5.26
C ARG A 32 6.26 -1.39 3.87
N PHE A 33 5.86 -0.27 3.28
CA PHE A 33 5.31 -0.27 1.92
C PHE A 33 6.35 -0.70 0.89
N GLN A 34 7.57 -0.16 0.99
CA GLN A 34 8.66 -0.53 0.09
C GLN A 34 8.99 -2.02 0.19
N GLY A 35 9.11 -2.58 1.41
CA GLY A 35 9.33 -4.00 1.61
C GLY A 35 8.21 -4.89 1.05
N HIS A 36 6.97 -4.40 1.04
CA HIS A 36 5.86 -5.11 0.40
C HIS A 36 5.94 -5.08 -1.13
N ALA A 37 6.28 -3.94 -1.73
CA ALA A 37 6.48 -3.84 -3.17
C ALA A 37 7.62 -4.75 -3.64
N ASP A 38 8.75 -4.74 -2.93
CA ASP A 38 9.89 -5.61 -3.23
C ASP A 38 9.53 -7.09 -3.12
N ARG A 39 8.75 -7.45 -2.09
CA ARG A 39 8.25 -8.82 -1.94
C ARG A 39 7.38 -9.23 -3.12
N LEU A 40 6.52 -8.34 -3.64
CA LEU A 40 5.64 -8.61 -4.79
C LEU A 40 6.40 -8.71 -6.12
N ARG A 41 7.55 -8.06 -6.23
CA ARG A 41 8.44 -8.14 -7.41
C ARG A 41 9.28 -9.41 -7.48
N ARG A 42 9.32 -10.23 -6.41
CA ARG A 42 10.08 -11.48 -6.44
C ARG A 42 9.46 -12.46 -7.44
N ASP A 43 10.29 -12.87 -8.39
CA ASP A 43 9.91 -13.74 -9.51
C ASP A 43 9.43 -15.14 -9.10
N GLU A 44 9.83 -15.60 -7.91
CA GLU A 44 9.63 -16.98 -7.45
C GLU A 44 8.57 -17.13 -6.35
N LEU A 45 7.59 -16.22 -6.27
CA LEU A 45 6.51 -16.37 -5.29
C LEU A 45 5.61 -17.57 -5.63
N THR A 46 5.59 -18.56 -4.75
CA THR A 46 4.56 -19.60 -4.77
C THR A 46 3.16 -19.00 -4.58
N ARG A 47 2.11 -19.72 -5.02
CA ARG A 47 0.71 -19.29 -4.83
C ARG A 47 0.38 -18.95 -3.37
N SER A 48 0.91 -19.73 -2.42
CA SER A 48 0.72 -19.50 -0.99
C SER A 48 1.41 -18.21 -0.53
N GLN A 49 2.69 -18.02 -0.85
CA GLN A 49 3.45 -16.82 -0.47
C GLN A 49 2.86 -15.55 -1.08
N ARG A 50 2.40 -15.62 -2.33
CA ARG A 50 1.68 -14.53 -3.00
C ARG A 50 0.39 -14.18 -2.25
N ASN A 51 -0.43 -15.17 -1.93
CA ASN A 51 -1.70 -14.93 -1.23
C ASN A 51 -1.48 -14.35 0.17
N VAL A 52 -0.42 -14.77 0.87
CA VAL A 52 0.00 -14.14 2.15
C VAL A 52 0.41 -12.69 1.92
N ALA A 53 1.28 -12.40 0.96
CA ALA A 53 1.70 -11.03 0.67
C ALA A 53 0.53 -10.09 0.30
N LEU A 54 -0.43 -10.59 -0.49
CA LEU A 54 -1.65 -9.85 -0.84
C LEU A 54 -2.56 -9.62 0.37
N ARG A 55 -2.69 -10.63 1.26
CA ARG A 55 -3.48 -10.50 2.49
C ARG A 55 -2.84 -9.53 3.48
N ASP A 56 -1.52 -9.57 3.64
CA ASP A 56 -0.77 -8.64 4.49
C ASP A 56 -0.96 -7.21 3.98
N LEU A 57 -0.89 -7.01 2.66
CA LEU A 57 -1.13 -5.71 2.03
C LEU A 57 -2.57 -5.21 2.24
N GLU A 58 -3.57 -6.08 2.07
CA GLU A 58 -4.97 -5.74 2.39
C GLU A 58 -5.14 -5.38 3.87
N ALA A 59 -4.44 -6.06 4.79
CA ALA A 59 -4.52 -5.79 6.22
C ALA A 59 -3.84 -4.47 6.60
N LEU A 60 -2.70 -4.16 5.99
CA LEU A 60 -1.97 -2.90 6.13
C LEU A 60 -2.81 -1.71 5.67
N LEU A 61 -3.58 -1.92 4.59
CA LEU A 61 -4.44 -0.92 3.96
C LEU A 61 -5.89 -0.96 4.47
N GLY A 62 -6.21 -1.88 5.38
CA GLY A 62 -7.58 -2.08 5.86
C GLY A 62 -8.08 -0.83 6.59
N ALA A 63 -9.28 -0.37 6.24
CA ALA A 63 -9.97 0.72 6.92
C ALA A 63 -10.34 0.28 8.35
N GLY A 64 -10.16 1.19 9.30
CA GLY A 64 -10.42 1.00 10.70
C GLY A 64 -10.04 2.30 11.41
N SER A 65 -10.96 2.83 12.21
CA SER A 65 -10.74 4.05 12.99
C SER A 65 -9.36 4.04 13.65
N GLY A 66 -8.54 5.03 13.30
CA GLY A 66 -7.17 5.16 13.80
C GLY A 66 -6.05 4.58 12.92
N ARG A 67 -6.36 4.01 11.75
CA ARG A 67 -5.36 3.56 10.76
C ARG A 67 -4.98 4.67 9.79
N LEU A 68 -3.78 4.57 9.21
CA LEU A 68 -3.21 5.59 8.32
C LEU A 68 -4.12 5.92 7.13
N SER A 69 -4.91 4.94 6.65
CA SER A 69 -5.86 5.10 5.55
C SER A 69 -7.11 5.91 5.85
N ASP A 70 -7.46 6.08 7.12
CA ASP A 70 -8.59 6.91 7.56
C ASP A 70 -8.12 8.24 8.18
N ARG A 71 -6.81 8.48 8.24
CA ARG A 71 -6.21 9.71 8.78
C ARG A 71 -5.74 10.60 7.64
N TYR A 72 -5.90 11.91 7.81
CA TYR A 72 -5.23 12.87 6.95
C TYR A 72 -3.72 12.77 7.17
N LEU A 73 -2.97 12.75 6.07
CA LEU A 73 -1.55 13.06 6.11
C LEU A 73 -1.43 14.52 6.54
N VAL A 74 -0.46 14.82 7.40
CA VAL A 74 -0.27 16.15 7.96
C VAL A 74 1.09 16.68 7.56
N HIS A 75 1.19 18.00 7.42
CA HIS A 75 2.45 18.70 7.32
C HIS A 75 3.18 18.71 8.67
N ASP A 76 4.46 19.09 8.66
CA ASP A 76 5.26 19.27 9.89
C ASP A 76 4.67 20.32 10.85
N ASP A 77 3.85 21.25 10.35
CA ASP A 77 3.12 22.24 11.15
C ASP A 77 1.81 21.71 11.77
N GLY A 78 1.52 20.42 11.57
CA GLY A 78 0.34 19.72 12.09
C GLY A 78 -0.96 19.97 11.30
N ARG A 79 -0.94 20.76 10.23
CA ARG A 79 -2.11 20.97 9.38
C ARG A 79 -2.31 19.78 8.42
N PRO A 80 -3.57 19.43 8.10
CA PRO A 80 -3.84 18.36 7.15
C PRO A 80 -3.42 18.75 5.72
N ASP A 81 -2.66 17.89 5.06
CA ASP A 81 -2.36 17.95 3.63
C ASP A 81 -3.46 17.21 2.86
N LEU A 82 -4.50 17.95 2.47
CA LEU A 82 -5.69 17.39 1.80
C LEU A 82 -5.38 16.81 0.42
N GLU A 83 -4.43 17.41 -0.32
CA GLU A 83 -4.06 16.95 -1.66
C GLU A 83 -3.34 15.60 -1.59
N ARG A 84 -2.34 15.51 -0.72
CA ARG A 84 -1.58 14.27 -0.50
C ARG A 84 -2.46 13.18 0.11
N SER A 85 -3.33 13.54 1.04
CA SER A 85 -4.32 12.62 1.61
C SER A 85 -5.27 12.08 0.55
N GLY A 86 -5.77 12.93 -0.36
CA GLY A 86 -6.63 12.50 -1.47
C GLY A 86 -5.92 11.50 -2.39
N ARG A 87 -4.68 11.80 -2.80
CA ARG A 87 -3.84 10.89 -3.61
C ARG A 87 -3.59 9.57 -2.91
N PHE A 88 -3.32 9.62 -1.60
CA PHE A 88 -3.11 8.42 -0.79
C PHE A 88 -4.37 7.55 -0.76
N SER A 89 -5.54 8.14 -0.45
CA SER A 89 -6.81 7.39 -0.42
C SER A 89 -7.15 6.75 -1.77
N GLU A 90 -6.90 7.45 -2.88
CA GLU A 90 -7.10 6.91 -4.23
C GLU A 90 -6.19 5.70 -4.50
N LEU A 91 -4.90 5.81 -4.20
CA LEU A 91 -3.93 4.71 -4.34
C LEU A 91 -4.30 3.52 -3.46
N VAL A 92 -4.69 3.75 -2.21
CA VAL A 92 -5.14 2.70 -1.29
C VAL A 92 -6.36 1.96 -1.85
N GLY A 93 -7.36 2.69 -2.36
CA GLY A 93 -8.53 2.09 -2.98
C GLY A 93 -8.16 1.20 -4.17
N ARG A 94 -7.28 1.70 -5.05
CA ARG A 94 -6.78 0.95 -6.21
C ARG A 94 -6.03 -0.32 -5.80
N ILE A 95 -5.09 -0.22 -4.88
CA ILE A 95 -4.27 -1.36 -4.42
C ILE A 95 -5.15 -2.43 -3.77
N ARG A 96 -6.10 -2.04 -2.92
CA ARG A 96 -7.04 -2.98 -2.30
C ARG A 96 -7.86 -3.73 -3.34
N SER A 97 -8.41 -3.01 -4.32
CA SER A 97 -9.18 -3.63 -5.40
C SER A 97 -8.32 -4.62 -6.18
N GLN A 98 -7.10 -4.22 -6.57
CA GLN A 98 -6.18 -5.08 -7.30
C GLN A 98 -5.74 -6.31 -6.50
N ALA A 99 -5.40 -6.14 -5.21
CA ALA A 99 -5.00 -7.23 -4.34
C ALA A 99 -6.13 -8.24 -4.15
N TRP A 100 -7.36 -7.76 -3.93
CA TRP A 100 -8.54 -8.60 -3.81
C TRP A 100 -8.79 -9.38 -5.11
N TRP A 101 -8.75 -8.71 -6.26
CA TRP A 101 -8.92 -9.36 -7.57
C TRP A 101 -7.84 -10.43 -7.81
N LEU A 102 -6.58 -10.15 -7.51
CA LEU A 102 -5.48 -11.10 -7.68
C LEU A 102 -5.58 -12.33 -6.75
N ARG A 103 -6.27 -12.19 -5.60
CA ARG A 103 -6.49 -13.29 -4.66
C ARG A 103 -7.67 -14.18 -5.05
N HIS A 104 -8.75 -13.62 -5.57
CA HIS A 104 -10.02 -14.34 -5.78
C HIS A 104 -10.40 -14.57 -7.23
N ALA A 105 -9.76 -13.90 -8.21
CA ALA A 105 -10.01 -14.21 -9.61
C ALA A 105 -9.57 -15.66 -9.88
N PRO A 106 -10.49 -16.51 -10.38
CA PRO A 106 -10.10 -17.82 -10.89
C PRO A 106 -9.19 -17.60 -12.11
N PHE A 107 -8.03 -18.26 -12.09
CA PHE A 107 -7.19 -18.45 -13.26
C PHE A 107 -7.37 -19.90 -13.69
#